data_AF-A0A8R7QCH3-F1
#
_entry.id   AF-A0A8R7QCH3-F1
#
_cell.length_a   1.000
_cell.length_b   1.000
_cell.length_c   1.000
_cell.angle_alpha   90.00
_cell.angle_beta   90.00
_cell.angle_gamma   90.00
#
_symmetry.space_group_name_H-M   'P 1'
#
loop_
_entity.id
_entity.type
_entity.pdbx_description
1 polymer ?
#
loop_
_entity_poly.entity_id
_entity_poly.type
_entity_poly.pdbx_seq_one_letter_code
_entity_poly.pdbx_strand_id
1 'polypeptide(L)'
;MANHEAAEAASIRNEAREILNLHYDGQHEAAVARAVVLAAVHPGSAVALNLAGLIHRHAFLVARNDRGVHSDDEDDDENASALEKYHRQAALDAFSAAARLAPSCVVTNADHADALADCRRFEDAQKEFLRMLDTVANNDQADPALYNVVYDMSGDSSMKERRRDAVKSASISMERFAERINHRILPLEAAKLLDASNLGGPAADEARDRARLLAETYPYSPRAQILRAYIDLAPVRALDPAMDKKQLLRRALTTVSQAAENFDHSLMVALFHAKLLFVLDNFDAAERECRRALRIETPNDPKWDDIPPMAALGADSDARVSYVKKQLRVLLKQIIVVAALYWSSMKNAPQGQRVVSVTVDTLHAHYDGIDKSAAKTISDATRFLKNQESWSSWICLNSRCDGKKFQTLVRSGNTYAASTEMSSGGSCSHL
;
A
#
# COMPACT_ATOMS: atom_id res chain seq x y z
N MET A 1 -28.95 -36.60 -33.68
CA MET A 1 -28.81 -35.39 -32.85
C MET A 1 -27.36 -35.18 -32.46
N ALA A 2 -26.71 -36.08 -31.72
CA ALA A 2 -25.28 -35.95 -31.34
C ALA A 2 -24.29 -35.69 -32.51
N ASN A 3 -24.46 -36.35 -33.67
CA ASN A 3 -23.58 -36.12 -34.83
C ASN A 3 -23.79 -34.76 -35.51
N HIS A 4 -24.97 -34.15 -35.36
CA HIS A 4 -25.26 -32.83 -35.93
C HIS A 4 -24.69 -31.72 -35.04
N GLU A 5 -24.86 -31.83 -33.72
CA GLU A 5 -24.29 -30.91 -32.73
C GLU A 5 -22.75 -30.90 -32.78
N ALA A 6 -22.12 -32.07 -32.93
CA ALA A 6 -20.67 -32.15 -33.08
C ALA A 6 -20.16 -31.51 -34.39
N ALA A 7 -20.90 -31.68 -35.49
CA ALA A 7 -20.55 -31.07 -36.77
C ALA A 7 -20.74 -29.55 -36.75
N GLU A 8 -21.81 -29.07 -36.11
CA GLU A 8 -22.07 -27.64 -35.91
C GLU A 8 -20.98 -27.00 -35.01
N ALA A 9 -20.64 -27.63 -33.89
CA ALA A 9 -19.58 -27.16 -33.01
C ALA A 9 -18.22 -27.07 -33.72
N ALA A 10 -17.89 -28.06 -34.57
CA ALA A 10 -16.68 -28.02 -35.39
C ALA A 10 -16.73 -26.89 -36.44
N SER A 11 -17.88 -26.65 -37.06
CA SER A 11 -18.07 -25.54 -38.01
C SER A 11 -17.85 -24.18 -37.34
N ILE A 12 -18.49 -23.93 -36.19
CA ILE A 12 -18.35 -22.69 -35.42
C ILE A 12 -16.87 -22.45 -35.09
N ARG A 13 -16.18 -23.51 -34.67
CA ARG A 13 -14.77 -23.44 -34.28
C ARG A 13 -13.83 -23.16 -35.45
N ASN A 14 -14.08 -23.76 -36.60
CA ASN A 14 -13.31 -23.49 -37.82
C ASN A 14 -13.50 -22.03 -38.27
N GLU A 15 -14.73 -21.52 -38.28
CA GLU A 15 -15.00 -20.13 -38.60
C GLU A 15 -14.34 -19.18 -37.58
N ALA A 16 -14.40 -19.51 -36.29
CA ALA A 16 -13.74 -18.75 -35.24
C ALA A 16 -12.21 -18.65 -35.45
N ARG A 17 -11.56 -19.73 -35.89
CA ARG A 17 -10.13 -19.73 -36.23
C ARG A 17 -9.81 -18.84 -37.41
N GLU A 18 -10.63 -18.87 -38.47
CA GLU A 18 -10.44 -18.01 -39.63
C GLU A 18 -10.56 -16.53 -39.28
N ILE A 19 -11.53 -16.17 -38.43
CA ILE A 19 -11.70 -14.81 -37.94
C ILE A 19 -10.49 -14.37 -37.13
N LEU A 20 -9.96 -15.24 -36.27
CA LEU A 20 -8.76 -14.95 -35.50
C LEU A 20 -7.52 -14.76 -36.39
N ASN A 21 -7.39 -15.55 -37.46
CA ASN A 21 -6.33 -15.37 -38.45
C ASN A 21 -6.47 -14.02 -39.19
N LEU A 22 -7.68 -13.64 -39.61
CA LEU A 22 -7.92 -12.30 -40.19
C LEU A 22 -7.49 -11.18 -39.25
N HIS A 23 -7.77 -11.34 -37.95
CA HIS A 23 -7.34 -10.39 -36.94
C HIS A 23 -5.80 -10.30 -36.86
N TYR A 24 -5.10 -11.43 -36.85
CA TYR A 24 -3.63 -11.47 -36.84
C TYR A 24 -3.00 -10.94 -38.13
N ASP A 25 -3.69 -11.09 -39.27
CA ASP A 25 -3.28 -10.53 -40.56
C ASP A 25 -3.54 -9.01 -40.68
N GLY A 26 -4.01 -8.36 -39.60
CA GLY A 26 -4.28 -6.92 -39.55
C GLY A 26 -5.61 -6.50 -40.15
N GLN A 27 -6.45 -7.45 -40.58
CA GLN A 27 -7.77 -7.17 -41.17
C GLN A 27 -8.83 -6.98 -40.08
N HIS A 28 -8.60 -6.02 -39.19
CA HIS A 28 -9.36 -5.85 -37.95
C HIS A 28 -10.85 -5.58 -38.17
N GLU A 29 -11.21 -4.74 -39.14
CA GLU A 29 -12.63 -4.44 -39.45
C GLU A 29 -13.39 -5.69 -39.94
N ALA A 30 -12.77 -6.47 -40.83
CA ALA A 30 -13.33 -7.71 -41.34
C ALA A 30 -13.48 -8.76 -40.23
N ALA A 31 -12.49 -8.86 -39.34
CA ALA A 31 -12.55 -9.74 -38.18
C ALA A 31 -13.69 -9.35 -37.23
N VAL A 32 -13.86 -8.05 -36.93
CA VAL A 32 -14.98 -7.54 -36.11
C VAL A 32 -16.33 -7.90 -36.76
N ALA A 33 -16.51 -7.58 -38.04
CA ALA A 33 -17.77 -7.83 -38.74
C ALA A 33 -18.16 -9.31 -38.71
N ARG A 34 -17.20 -10.21 -38.98
CA ARG A 34 -17.44 -11.65 -38.94
C ARG A 34 -17.67 -12.18 -37.52
N ALA A 35 -16.92 -11.69 -36.52
CA ALA A 35 -17.09 -12.10 -35.14
C ALA A 35 -18.49 -11.77 -34.59
N VAL A 36 -19.01 -10.57 -34.93
CA VAL A 36 -20.37 -10.14 -34.57
C VAL A 36 -21.42 -11.09 -35.16
N VAL A 37 -21.28 -11.43 -36.45
CA VAL A 37 -22.22 -12.35 -37.12
C VAL A 37 -22.16 -13.74 -36.49
N LEU A 38 -20.96 -14.27 -36.25
CA LEU A 38 -20.79 -15.60 -35.65
C LEU A 38 -21.44 -15.68 -34.26
N ALA A 39 -21.22 -14.69 -33.40
CA ALA A 39 -21.82 -14.64 -32.07
C ALA A 39 -23.35 -14.46 -32.11
N ALA A 40 -23.87 -13.66 -33.06
CA ALA A 40 -25.30 -13.44 -33.22
C ALA A 40 -26.04 -14.70 -33.72
N VAL A 41 -25.42 -15.47 -34.62
CA VAL A 41 -25.99 -16.72 -35.14
C VAL A 41 -25.90 -17.85 -34.09
N HIS A 42 -24.86 -17.85 -33.26
CA HIS A 42 -24.62 -18.89 -32.26
C HIS A 42 -24.51 -18.34 -30.82
N PRO A 43 -25.58 -17.74 -30.26
CA PRO A 43 -25.55 -17.14 -28.92
C PRO A 43 -25.40 -18.17 -27.79
N GLY A 44 -25.60 -19.47 -28.08
CA GLY A 44 -25.34 -20.57 -27.15
C GLY A 44 -23.91 -21.12 -27.18
N SER A 45 -23.03 -20.57 -28.03
CA SER A 45 -21.65 -21.03 -28.16
C SER A 45 -20.69 -20.12 -27.40
N ALA A 46 -20.10 -20.65 -26.31
CA ALA A 46 -19.06 -19.95 -25.57
C ALA A 46 -17.83 -19.62 -26.44
N VAL A 47 -17.51 -20.45 -27.43
CA VAL A 47 -16.40 -20.21 -28.38
C VAL A 47 -16.66 -18.97 -29.23
N ALA A 48 -17.86 -18.86 -29.81
CA ALA A 48 -18.25 -17.70 -30.63
C ALA A 48 -18.26 -16.41 -29.80
N LEU A 49 -18.81 -16.48 -28.58
CA LEU A 49 -18.91 -15.34 -27.67
C LEU A 49 -17.54 -14.89 -27.12
N ASN A 50 -16.67 -15.82 -26.72
CA ASN A 50 -15.30 -15.50 -26.30
C ASN A 50 -14.52 -14.82 -27.42
N LEU A 51 -14.64 -15.31 -28.66
CA LEU A 51 -13.99 -14.69 -29.81
C LEU A 51 -14.54 -13.28 -30.06
N ALA A 52 -15.86 -13.09 -30.07
CA ALA A 52 -16.45 -11.76 -30.26
C ALA A 52 -16.02 -10.78 -29.16
N GLY A 53 -15.98 -11.23 -27.91
CA GLY A 53 -15.46 -10.45 -26.79
C GLY A 53 -14.01 -10.03 -27.00
N LEU A 54 -13.14 -10.97 -27.39
CA LEU A 54 -11.73 -10.71 -27.66
C LEU A 54 -11.55 -9.67 -28.77
N ILE A 55 -12.21 -9.87 -29.91
CA ILE A 55 -12.11 -9.00 -31.07
C ILE A 55 -12.63 -7.59 -30.77
N HIS A 56 -13.75 -7.47 -30.05
CA HIS A 56 -14.25 -6.17 -29.60
C HIS A 56 -13.33 -5.49 -28.60
N ARG A 57 -12.77 -6.23 -27.64
CA ARG A 57 -11.81 -5.67 -26.67
C ARG A 57 -10.57 -5.13 -27.37
N HIS A 58 -10.04 -5.84 -28.37
CA HIS A 58 -8.95 -5.34 -29.19
C HIS A 58 -9.34 -4.08 -29.98
N ALA A 59 -10.51 -4.06 -30.62
CA ALA A 59 -11.00 -2.88 -31.35
C ALA A 59 -11.18 -1.66 -30.42
N PHE A 60 -11.65 -1.88 -29.19
CA PHE A 60 -11.71 -0.87 -28.13
C PHE A 60 -10.31 -0.32 -27.82
N LEU A 61 -9.33 -1.19 -27.56
CA LEU A 61 -7.97 -0.77 -27.22
C LEU A 61 -7.28 0.00 -28.36
N VAL A 62 -7.51 -0.40 -29.62
CA VAL A 62 -7.01 0.31 -30.81
C VAL A 62 -7.64 1.71 -30.90
N ALA A 63 -8.98 1.80 -30.85
CA ALA A 63 -9.68 3.08 -30.91
C ALA A 63 -9.25 4.04 -29.79
N ARG A 64 -8.94 3.49 -28.60
CA ARG A 64 -8.42 4.26 -27.46
C ARG A 64 -6.99 4.76 -27.71
N ASN A 65 -6.12 3.91 -28.27
CA ASN A 65 -4.73 4.27 -28.57
C ASN A 65 -4.64 5.34 -29.67
N ASP A 66 -5.50 5.27 -30.68
CA ASP A 66 -5.55 6.27 -31.78
C ASP A 66 -5.93 7.67 -31.27
N ARG A 67 -6.67 7.76 -30.15
CA ARG A 67 -6.98 9.02 -29.46
C ARG A 67 -5.77 9.63 -28.74
N GLY A 68 -4.66 8.89 -28.63
CA GLY A 68 -3.44 9.37 -27.97
C GLY A 68 -3.59 9.54 -26.46
N VAL A 69 -4.52 8.80 -25.84
CA VAL A 69 -4.78 8.87 -24.39
C VAL A 69 -3.52 8.41 -23.66
N HIS A 70 -2.86 9.35 -22.97
CA HIS A 70 -1.79 9.01 -22.06
C HIS A 70 -2.37 8.25 -20.88
N SER A 71 -1.53 7.41 -20.26
CA SER A 71 -2.02 6.50 -19.24
C SER A 71 -2.71 7.24 -18.08
N ASP A 72 -2.31 8.49 -17.80
CA ASP A 72 -2.87 9.27 -16.70
C ASP A 72 -4.26 9.86 -16.98
N ASP A 73 -4.72 9.86 -18.24
CA ASP A 73 -6.06 10.33 -18.69
C ASP A 73 -7.03 9.17 -19.01
N GLU A 74 -6.63 7.92 -18.73
CA GLU A 74 -7.40 6.70 -19.03
C GLU A 74 -8.78 6.67 -18.37
N ASP A 75 -8.95 7.43 -17.29
CA ASP A 75 -10.13 7.43 -16.45
C ASP A 75 -11.05 8.65 -16.69
N ASP A 76 -11.01 9.29 -17.86
CA ASP A 76 -12.06 10.23 -18.32
C ASP A 76 -12.94 9.64 -19.44
N ASP A 77 -14.19 9.26 -19.10
CA ASP A 77 -15.15 8.62 -20.01
C ASP A 77 -15.92 9.65 -20.87
N GLU A 78 -15.86 10.93 -20.51
CA GLU A 78 -16.54 12.00 -21.25
C GLU A 78 -15.95 12.15 -22.65
N ASN A 79 -14.64 11.91 -22.77
CA ASN A 79 -13.89 12.06 -24.01
C ASN A 79 -13.79 10.80 -24.87
N ALA A 80 -14.37 9.67 -24.44
CA ALA A 80 -14.37 8.44 -25.23
C ALA A 80 -15.32 8.54 -26.44
N SER A 81 -14.85 8.13 -27.62
CA SER A 81 -15.63 8.17 -28.86
C SER A 81 -16.83 7.21 -28.81
N ALA A 82 -17.85 7.44 -29.64
CA ALA A 82 -18.99 6.53 -29.73
C ALA A 82 -18.57 5.10 -30.13
N LEU A 83 -17.56 4.97 -30.99
CA LEU A 83 -17.01 3.69 -31.42
C LEU A 83 -16.27 2.97 -30.28
N GLU A 84 -15.48 3.70 -29.48
CA GLU A 84 -14.80 3.19 -28.28
C GLU A 84 -15.83 2.65 -27.28
N LYS A 85 -16.86 3.44 -26.97
CA LYS A 85 -17.95 3.06 -26.05
C LYS A 85 -18.71 1.83 -26.55
N TYR A 86 -18.98 1.76 -27.85
CA TYR A 86 -19.63 0.60 -28.47
C TYR A 86 -18.81 -0.67 -28.31
N HIS A 87 -17.54 -0.67 -28.72
CA HIS A 87 -16.69 -1.86 -28.63
C HIS A 87 -16.43 -2.31 -27.19
N ARG A 88 -16.27 -1.36 -26.27
CA ARG A 88 -16.10 -1.64 -24.85
C ARG A 88 -17.33 -2.35 -24.27
N GLN A 89 -18.54 -1.84 -24.56
CA GLN A 89 -19.78 -2.46 -24.10
C GLN A 89 -20.02 -3.82 -24.77
N ALA A 90 -19.79 -3.93 -26.08
CA ALA A 90 -19.97 -5.18 -26.82
C ALA A 90 -19.01 -6.29 -26.33
N ALA A 91 -17.78 -5.93 -25.95
CA ALA A 91 -16.85 -6.86 -25.33
C ALA A 91 -17.38 -7.38 -23.98
N LEU A 92 -17.87 -6.49 -23.12
CA LEU A 92 -18.48 -6.86 -21.84
C LEU A 92 -19.67 -7.79 -22.03
N ASP A 93 -20.59 -7.47 -22.94
CA ASP A 93 -21.79 -8.28 -23.17
C ASP A 93 -21.43 -9.69 -23.66
N ALA A 94 -20.48 -9.80 -24.58
CA ALA A 94 -20.02 -11.07 -25.13
C ALA A 94 -19.29 -11.92 -24.08
N PHE A 95 -18.33 -11.35 -23.33
CA PHE A 95 -17.64 -12.08 -22.27
C PHE A 95 -18.56 -12.46 -21.11
N SER A 96 -19.53 -11.60 -20.77
CA SER A 96 -20.53 -11.92 -19.75
C SER A 96 -21.40 -13.12 -20.18
N ALA A 97 -21.80 -13.17 -21.45
CA ALA A 97 -22.51 -14.33 -22.00
C ALA A 97 -21.64 -15.58 -22.04
N ALA A 98 -20.38 -15.48 -22.44
CA ALA A 98 -19.44 -16.60 -22.46
C ALA A 98 -19.19 -17.16 -21.05
N ALA A 99 -18.99 -16.29 -20.05
CA ALA A 99 -18.78 -16.68 -18.65
C ALA A 99 -20.01 -17.40 -18.06
N ARG A 100 -21.23 -17.05 -18.48
CA ARG A 100 -22.44 -17.81 -18.09
C ARG A 100 -22.47 -19.22 -18.66
N LEU A 101 -21.97 -19.42 -19.88
CA LEU A 101 -21.93 -20.72 -20.54
C LEU A 101 -20.73 -21.57 -20.11
N ALA A 102 -19.65 -20.94 -19.66
CA ALA A 102 -18.40 -21.59 -19.25
C ALA A 102 -17.93 -21.09 -17.88
N PRO A 103 -18.71 -21.29 -16.78
CA PRO A 103 -18.43 -20.68 -15.48
C PRO A 103 -17.13 -21.19 -14.84
N SER A 104 -16.64 -22.37 -15.22
CA SER A 104 -15.38 -22.96 -14.76
C SER A 104 -14.18 -22.68 -15.66
N CYS A 105 -14.35 -21.90 -16.74
CA CYS A 105 -13.25 -21.49 -17.61
C CYS A 105 -12.55 -20.26 -17.04
N VAL A 106 -11.36 -20.47 -16.46
CA VAL A 106 -10.57 -19.42 -15.78
C VAL A 106 -10.28 -18.23 -16.69
N VAL A 107 -9.84 -18.45 -17.93
CA VAL A 107 -9.50 -17.34 -18.85
C VAL A 107 -10.73 -16.55 -19.25
N THR A 108 -11.85 -17.21 -19.56
CA THR A 108 -13.11 -16.52 -19.88
C THR A 108 -13.58 -15.65 -18.71
N ASN A 109 -13.47 -16.14 -17.48
CA ASN A 109 -13.80 -15.35 -16.30
C ASN A 109 -12.84 -14.16 -16.10
N ALA A 110 -11.54 -14.34 -16.35
CA ALA A 110 -10.57 -13.26 -16.30
C ALA A 110 -10.85 -12.18 -17.36
N ASP A 111 -11.17 -12.59 -18.59
CA ASP A 111 -11.54 -11.68 -19.67
C ASP A 111 -12.85 -10.92 -19.37
N HIS A 112 -13.82 -11.58 -18.74
CA HIS A 112 -15.05 -10.94 -18.26
C HIS A 112 -14.77 -9.92 -17.15
N ALA A 113 -13.92 -10.25 -16.18
CA ALA A 113 -13.51 -9.34 -15.11
C ALA A 113 -12.76 -8.12 -15.67
N ASP A 114 -11.87 -8.33 -16.63
CA ASP A 114 -11.18 -7.25 -17.34
C ASP A 114 -12.18 -6.35 -18.10
N ALA A 115 -13.14 -6.93 -18.81
CA ALA A 115 -14.15 -6.15 -19.52
C ALA A 115 -15.06 -5.34 -18.57
N LEU A 116 -15.36 -5.88 -17.38
CA LEU A 116 -16.03 -5.12 -16.32
C LEU A 116 -15.17 -3.93 -15.86
N ALA A 117 -13.87 -4.13 -15.67
CA ALA A 117 -12.94 -3.07 -15.29
C ALA A 117 -12.80 -2.00 -16.40
N ASP A 118 -12.77 -2.40 -17.67
CA ASP A 118 -12.77 -1.48 -18.82
C ASP A 118 -14.05 -0.61 -18.81
N CYS A 119 -15.21 -1.21 -18.49
CA CYS A 119 -16.47 -0.50 -18.25
C CYS A 119 -16.58 0.19 -16.88
N ARG A 120 -15.49 0.32 -16.12
CA ARG A 120 -15.43 0.96 -14.78
C ARG A 120 -16.30 0.33 -13.71
N ARG A 121 -16.72 -0.92 -13.90
CA ARG A 121 -17.45 -1.72 -12.91
C ARG A 121 -16.46 -2.46 -12.01
N PHE A 122 -15.60 -1.69 -11.32
CA PHE A 122 -14.46 -2.22 -10.58
C PHE A 122 -14.85 -3.19 -9.46
N GLU A 123 -15.94 -2.92 -8.74
CA GLU A 123 -16.44 -3.82 -7.69
C GLU A 123 -16.93 -5.15 -8.25
N ASP A 124 -17.57 -5.14 -9.42
CA ASP A 124 -18.03 -6.36 -10.08
C ASP A 124 -16.84 -7.13 -10.66
N ALA A 125 -15.86 -6.44 -11.24
CA ALA A 125 -14.61 -7.05 -11.68
C ALA A 125 -13.88 -7.77 -10.53
N GLN A 126 -13.78 -7.13 -9.35
CA GLN A 126 -13.19 -7.75 -8.17
C GLN A 126 -13.96 -9.01 -7.74
N LYS A 127 -15.30 -8.97 -7.73
CA LYS A 127 -16.12 -10.16 -7.41
C LYS A 127 -15.88 -11.31 -8.39
N GLU A 128 -15.78 -11.01 -9.68
CA GLU A 128 -15.50 -12.02 -10.71
C GLU A 128 -14.11 -12.63 -10.54
N PHE A 129 -13.07 -11.83 -10.25
CA PHE A 129 -11.74 -12.34 -9.94
C PHE A 129 -11.73 -13.23 -8.69
N LEU A 130 -12.47 -12.86 -7.64
CA LEU A 130 -12.60 -13.69 -6.43
C LEU A 130 -13.31 -15.02 -6.73
N ARG A 131 -14.38 -15.02 -7.53
CA ARG A 131 -15.07 -16.25 -7.97
C ARG A 131 -14.12 -17.15 -8.77
N MET A 132 -13.32 -16.55 -9.64
CA MET A 132 -12.32 -17.27 -10.42
C MET A 132 -11.24 -17.91 -9.52
N LEU A 133 -10.75 -17.19 -8.51
CA LEU A 133 -9.79 -17.75 -7.55
C LEU A 133 -10.36 -18.94 -6.77
N ASP A 134 -11.64 -18.88 -6.39
CA ASP A 134 -12.33 -20.01 -5.75
C ASP A 134 -12.38 -21.24 -6.67
N THR A 135 -12.71 -21.04 -7.95
CA THR A 135 -12.65 -22.12 -8.98
C THR A 135 -11.25 -22.72 -9.08
N VAL A 136 -10.21 -21.88 -9.01
CA VAL A 136 -8.82 -22.33 -9.07
C VAL A 136 -8.45 -23.13 -7.82
N ALA A 137 -8.79 -22.63 -6.64
CA ALA A 137 -8.51 -23.25 -5.34
C ALA A 137 -9.19 -24.62 -5.19
N ASN A 138 -10.41 -24.77 -5.70
CA ASN A 138 -11.18 -26.01 -5.67
C ASN A 138 -10.75 -27.01 -6.77
N ASN A 139 -9.83 -26.62 -7.67
CA ASN A 139 -9.37 -27.42 -8.80
C ASN A 139 -10.50 -27.83 -9.78
N ASP A 140 -11.57 -27.03 -9.83
CA ASP A 140 -12.77 -27.25 -10.67
C ASP A 140 -12.65 -26.63 -12.07
N GLN A 141 -11.41 -26.32 -12.48
CA GLN A 141 -11.10 -25.60 -13.71
C GLN A 141 -11.41 -26.47 -14.93
N ALA A 142 -12.11 -25.93 -15.91
CA ALA A 142 -12.27 -26.59 -17.20
C ALA A 142 -11.00 -26.52 -18.07
N ASP A 143 -10.91 -27.37 -19.08
CA ASP A 143 -9.91 -27.17 -20.14
C ASP A 143 -10.29 -25.91 -20.95
N PRO A 144 -9.47 -24.84 -20.96
CA PRO A 144 -9.82 -23.59 -21.62
C PRO A 144 -9.95 -23.76 -23.14
N ALA A 145 -9.33 -24.78 -23.75
CA ALA A 145 -9.52 -25.07 -25.16
C ALA A 145 -10.98 -25.39 -25.47
N LEU A 146 -11.79 -25.93 -24.56
CA LEU A 146 -13.20 -26.20 -24.86
C LEU A 146 -14.00 -24.94 -25.22
N TYR A 147 -13.57 -23.77 -24.74
CA TYR A 147 -14.34 -22.55 -24.82
C TYR A 147 -13.61 -21.39 -25.50
N ASN A 148 -12.30 -21.48 -25.71
CA ASN A 148 -11.52 -20.39 -26.29
C ASN A 148 -10.64 -20.89 -27.44
N VAL A 149 -10.93 -20.37 -28.64
CA VAL A 149 -10.27 -20.73 -29.90
C VAL A 149 -8.80 -20.32 -29.96
N VAL A 150 -8.34 -19.39 -29.11
CA VAL A 150 -6.92 -18.99 -29.04
C VAL A 150 -6.02 -20.19 -28.73
N TYR A 151 -6.51 -21.15 -27.93
CA TYR A 151 -5.75 -22.34 -27.59
C TYR A 151 -5.59 -23.33 -28.77
N ASP A 152 -6.39 -23.20 -29.82
CA ASP A 152 -6.21 -23.98 -31.05
C ASP A 152 -4.98 -23.53 -31.84
N MET A 153 -4.48 -22.32 -31.57
CA MET A 153 -3.32 -21.73 -32.22
C MET A 153 -2.00 -22.13 -31.54
N SER A 154 -2.04 -22.66 -30.32
CA SER A 154 -0.86 -22.93 -29.49
C SER A 154 -0.23 -24.32 -29.71
N GLY A 155 -0.61 -25.05 -30.77
CA GLY A 155 -0.12 -26.38 -31.08
C GLY A 155 -0.56 -27.47 -30.08
N ASP A 156 0.08 -28.64 -30.13
CA ASP A 156 -0.26 -29.81 -29.31
C ASP A 156 0.19 -29.64 -27.85
N SER A 157 -0.57 -28.85 -27.11
CA SER A 157 -0.46 -28.72 -25.65
C SER A 157 -1.30 -29.79 -24.95
N SER A 158 -0.85 -30.26 -23.78
CA SER A 158 -1.69 -31.09 -22.92
C SER A 158 -2.75 -30.23 -22.21
N MET A 159 -3.87 -30.85 -21.81
CA MET A 159 -4.89 -30.19 -20.99
C MET A 159 -4.29 -29.57 -19.71
N LYS A 160 -3.33 -30.26 -19.09
CA LYS A 160 -2.68 -29.81 -17.85
C LYS A 160 -1.86 -28.54 -18.07
N GLU A 161 -1.14 -28.45 -19.19
CA GLU A 161 -0.38 -27.25 -19.56
C GLU A 161 -1.33 -26.09 -19.85
N ARG A 162 -2.37 -26.30 -20.65
CA ARG A 162 -3.37 -25.25 -20.93
C ARG A 162 -4.02 -24.67 -19.68
N ARG A 163 -4.40 -25.52 -18.72
CA ARG A 163 -4.94 -25.05 -17.43
C ARG A 163 -3.93 -24.23 -16.64
N ARG A 164 -2.67 -24.66 -16.60
CA ARG A 164 -1.60 -23.90 -15.95
C ARG A 164 -1.40 -22.53 -16.60
N ASP A 165 -1.37 -22.49 -17.93
CA ASP A 165 -1.20 -21.24 -18.67
C ASP A 165 -2.40 -20.30 -18.50
N ALA A 166 -3.61 -20.85 -18.48
CA ALA A 166 -4.83 -20.12 -18.14
C ALA A 166 -4.76 -19.45 -16.77
N VAL A 167 -4.37 -20.21 -15.74
CA VAL A 167 -4.19 -19.68 -14.38
C VAL A 167 -3.13 -18.59 -14.35
N LYS A 168 -1.99 -18.81 -15.02
CA LYS A 168 -0.92 -17.81 -15.09
C LYS A 168 -1.39 -16.52 -15.77
N SER A 169 -2.10 -16.62 -16.89
CA SER A 169 -2.64 -15.46 -17.60
C SER A 169 -3.65 -14.70 -16.73
N ALA A 170 -4.53 -15.42 -16.05
CA ALA A 170 -5.51 -14.83 -15.14
C ALA A 170 -4.84 -14.11 -13.95
N SER A 171 -3.78 -14.69 -13.36
CA SER A 171 -3.01 -14.04 -12.30
C SER A 171 -2.38 -12.72 -12.78
N ILE A 172 -1.86 -12.67 -14.01
CA ILE A 172 -1.33 -11.43 -14.60
C ILE A 172 -2.43 -10.38 -14.77
N SER A 173 -3.62 -10.76 -15.24
CA SER A 173 -4.77 -9.84 -15.32
C SER A 173 -5.17 -9.31 -13.94
N MET A 174 -5.22 -10.17 -12.92
CA MET A 174 -5.51 -9.77 -11.54
C MET A 174 -4.48 -8.80 -10.97
N GLU A 175 -3.19 -9.05 -11.19
CA GLU A 175 -2.11 -8.16 -10.75
C GLU A 175 -2.26 -6.77 -11.40
N ARG A 176 -2.46 -6.72 -12.73
CA ARG A 176 -2.71 -5.46 -13.45
C ARG A 176 -3.95 -4.73 -12.95
N PHE A 177 -5.02 -5.46 -12.66
CA PHE A 177 -6.22 -4.88 -12.06
C PHE A 177 -5.92 -4.29 -10.68
N ALA A 178 -5.25 -5.04 -9.80
CA ALA A 178 -4.89 -4.58 -8.47
C ALA A 178 -3.99 -3.33 -8.50
N GLU A 179 -3.02 -3.29 -9.42
CA GLU A 179 -2.18 -2.12 -9.68
C GLU A 179 -3.02 -0.91 -10.11
N ARG A 180 -3.94 -1.08 -11.08
CA ARG A 180 -4.84 -0.01 -11.53
C ARG A 180 -5.70 0.52 -10.37
N ILE A 181 -6.29 -0.37 -9.57
CA ILE A 181 -7.08 0.01 -8.40
C ILE A 181 -6.23 0.81 -7.39
N ASN A 182 -5.04 0.31 -7.05
CA ASN A 182 -4.19 0.95 -6.04
C ASN A 182 -3.61 2.28 -6.51
N HIS A 183 -3.18 2.39 -7.76
CA HIS A 183 -2.42 3.55 -8.23
C HIS A 183 -3.27 4.63 -8.87
N ARG A 184 -4.50 4.33 -9.29
CA ARG A 184 -5.36 5.28 -10.01
C ARG A 184 -6.71 5.47 -9.35
N ILE A 185 -7.45 4.38 -9.16
CA ILE A 185 -8.85 4.46 -8.73
C ILE A 185 -8.96 4.88 -7.26
N LEU A 186 -8.28 4.16 -6.35
CA LEU A 186 -8.36 4.45 -4.92
C LEU A 186 -7.83 5.83 -4.52
N PRO A 187 -6.74 6.37 -5.10
CA PRO A 187 -6.32 7.75 -4.84
C PRO A 187 -7.39 8.80 -5.18
N LEU A 188 -8.06 8.67 -6.33
CA LEU A 188 -9.12 9.58 -6.76
C LEU A 188 -10.35 9.47 -5.85
N GLU A 189 -10.77 8.25 -5.53
CA GLU A 189 -11.89 8.01 -4.62
C GLU A 189 -11.57 8.50 -3.21
N ALA A 190 -10.35 8.28 -2.70
CA ALA A 190 -9.93 8.77 -1.39
C ALA A 190 -9.99 10.31 -1.30
N ALA A 191 -9.55 11.02 -2.34
CA ALA A 191 -9.63 12.48 -2.38
C ALA A 191 -11.09 12.97 -2.29
N LYS A 192 -11.99 12.41 -3.12
CA LYS A 192 -13.42 12.75 -3.10
C LYS A 192 -14.06 12.50 -1.73
N LEU A 193 -13.74 11.37 -1.10
CA LEU A 193 -14.31 10.99 0.20
C LEU A 193 -13.81 11.88 1.33
N LEU A 194 -12.55 12.33 1.27
CA LEU A 194 -12.01 13.29 2.22
C LEU A 194 -12.64 14.67 2.05
N ASP A 195 -12.85 15.12 0.82
CA ASP A 195 -13.53 16.39 0.54
C ASP A 195 -14.99 16.36 1.06
N ALA A 196 -15.72 15.28 0.79
CA ALA A 196 -17.07 15.07 1.32
C ALA A 196 -17.10 15.03 2.85
N SER A 197 -16.11 14.41 3.48
CA SER A 197 -15.98 14.38 4.95
C SER A 197 -15.81 15.76 5.57
N ASN A 198 -15.20 16.71 4.86
CA ASN A 198 -15.00 18.08 5.36
C ASN A 198 -16.32 18.89 5.38
N LEU A 199 -17.32 18.49 4.59
CA LEU A 199 -18.63 19.14 4.54
C LEU A 199 -19.49 18.83 5.78
N GLY A 200 -19.20 17.74 6.49
CA GLY A 200 -19.94 17.29 7.68
C GLY A 200 -21.33 16.72 7.36
N GLY A 201 -22.08 16.35 8.41
CA GLY A 201 -23.46 15.85 8.28
C GLY A 201 -23.57 14.53 7.48
N PRO A 202 -24.66 14.33 6.72
CA PRO A 202 -24.91 13.10 5.96
C PRO A 202 -23.80 12.73 4.98
N ALA A 203 -23.16 13.72 4.34
CA ALA A 203 -22.06 13.50 3.40
C ALA A 203 -20.85 12.82 4.07
N ALA A 204 -20.57 13.15 5.33
CA ALA A 204 -19.50 12.49 6.09
C ALA A 204 -19.88 11.07 6.52
N ASP A 205 -21.16 10.78 6.75
CA ASP A 205 -21.66 9.44 7.05
C ASP A 205 -21.54 8.53 5.81
N GLU A 206 -22.00 9.02 4.66
CA GLU A 206 -21.86 8.33 3.37
C GLU A 206 -20.39 8.08 3.02
N ALA A 207 -19.51 9.06 3.25
CA ALA A 207 -18.08 8.90 3.02
C ALA A 207 -17.47 7.78 3.88
N ARG A 208 -17.91 7.65 5.14
CA ARG A 208 -17.45 6.58 6.03
C ARG A 208 -17.92 5.20 5.58
N ASP A 209 -19.17 5.09 5.16
CA ASP A 209 -19.72 3.82 4.68
C ASP A 209 -19.08 3.40 3.36
N ARG A 210 -18.83 4.37 2.46
CA ARG A 210 -18.08 4.12 1.23
C ARG A 210 -16.64 3.68 1.50
N ALA A 211 -15.92 4.32 2.41
CA ALA A 211 -14.57 3.92 2.77
C ALA A 211 -14.52 2.51 3.38
N ARG A 212 -15.53 2.13 4.16
CA ARG A 212 -15.66 0.76 4.68
C ARG A 212 -15.84 -0.26 3.56
N LEU A 213 -16.74 0.01 2.62
CA LEU A 213 -16.97 -0.84 1.47
C LEU A 213 -15.70 -1.00 0.60
N LEU A 214 -14.92 0.07 0.41
CA LEU A 214 -13.65 0.00 -0.30
C LEU A 214 -12.64 -0.90 0.43
N ALA A 215 -12.56 -0.82 1.76
CA ALA A 215 -11.69 -1.67 2.56
C ALA A 215 -12.11 -3.15 2.49
N GLU A 216 -13.41 -3.44 2.47
CA GLU A 216 -13.94 -4.81 2.31
C GLU A 216 -13.71 -5.35 0.90
N THR A 217 -13.87 -4.51 -0.12
CA THR A 217 -13.70 -4.89 -1.54
C THR A 217 -12.23 -5.11 -1.88
N TYR A 218 -11.33 -4.28 -1.36
CA TYR A 218 -9.90 -4.29 -1.66
C TYR A 218 -9.05 -4.52 -0.40
N PRO A 219 -9.12 -5.74 0.20
CA PRO A 219 -8.43 -6.05 1.44
C PRO A 219 -6.90 -5.98 1.33
N TYR A 220 -6.36 -6.11 0.11
CA TYR A 220 -4.94 -6.05 -0.19
C TYR A 220 -4.38 -4.62 -0.28
N SER A 221 -5.24 -3.58 -0.22
CA SER A 221 -4.83 -2.18 -0.38
C SER A 221 -4.60 -1.50 0.96
N PRO A 222 -3.36 -1.07 1.29
CA PRO A 222 -3.10 -0.28 2.50
C PRO A 222 -3.97 0.97 2.55
N ARG A 223 -4.01 1.73 1.45
CA ARG A 223 -4.82 2.95 1.31
C ARG A 223 -6.28 2.72 1.67
N ALA A 224 -6.90 1.65 1.14
CA ALA A 224 -8.30 1.34 1.45
C ALA A 224 -8.49 1.04 2.95
N GLN A 225 -7.59 0.27 3.57
CA GLN A 225 -7.69 -0.09 4.99
C GLN A 225 -7.56 1.11 5.93
N ILE A 226 -6.69 2.07 5.63
CA ILE A 226 -6.48 3.26 6.49
C ILE A 226 -7.40 4.44 6.17
N LEU A 227 -8.06 4.48 5.01
CA LEU A 227 -8.89 5.63 4.58
C LEU A 227 -9.98 6.00 5.59
N ARG A 228 -10.69 5.01 6.14
CA ARG A 228 -11.73 5.25 7.15
C ARG A 228 -11.18 5.97 8.38
N ALA A 229 -9.99 5.59 8.85
CA ALA A 229 -9.36 6.25 9.99
C ALA A 229 -8.99 7.70 9.66
N TYR A 230 -8.61 8.02 8.42
CA TYR A 230 -8.41 9.41 7.99
C TYR A 230 -9.70 10.23 8.00
N ILE A 231 -10.79 9.66 7.46
CA ILE A 231 -12.11 10.30 7.45
C ILE A 231 -12.60 10.55 8.89
N ASP A 232 -12.45 9.58 9.79
CA ASP A 232 -12.82 9.72 11.22
C ASP A 232 -12.03 10.84 11.92
N LEU A 233 -10.79 11.09 11.48
CA LEU A 233 -9.91 12.11 12.06
C LEU A 233 -10.00 13.48 11.39
N ALA A 234 -10.61 13.60 10.20
CA ALA A 234 -10.72 14.88 9.51
C ALA A 234 -11.52 15.92 10.33
N PRO A 235 -12.71 15.60 10.89
CA PRO A 235 -13.44 16.53 11.75
C PRO A 235 -12.71 16.84 13.07
N VAL A 236 -11.92 15.89 13.59
CA VAL A 236 -11.19 16.05 14.87
C VAL A 236 -10.18 17.20 14.82
N ARG A 237 -9.65 17.49 13.63
CA ARG A 237 -8.74 18.63 13.41
C ARG A 237 -9.45 19.98 13.55
N ALA A 238 -10.75 20.04 13.25
CA ALA A 238 -11.58 21.24 13.37
C ALA A 238 -12.19 21.43 14.77
N LEU A 239 -12.19 20.39 15.61
CA LEU A 239 -12.68 20.49 16.99
C LEU A 239 -11.76 21.39 17.85
N ASP A 240 -12.34 22.05 18.84
CA ASP A 240 -11.63 22.88 19.83
C ASP A 240 -10.44 22.11 20.45
N PRO A 241 -9.22 22.68 20.48
CA PRO A 241 -8.07 22.08 21.14
C PRO A 241 -8.29 21.67 22.61
N ALA A 242 -9.22 22.31 23.32
CA ALA A 242 -9.57 22.00 24.71
C ALA A 242 -10.45 20.75 24.86
N MET A 243 -11.08 20.28 23.78
CA MET A 243 -11.91 19.07 23.82
C MET A 243 -11.05 17.81 23.96
N ASP A 244 -11.48 16.88 24.81
CA ASP A 244 -10.85 15.57 24.90
C ASP A 244 -11.17 14.74 23.63
N LYS A 245 -10.16 14.59 22.79
CA LYS A 245 -10.24 13.86 21.51
C LYS A 245 -9.80 12.39 21.66
N LYS A 246 -9.41 11.94 22.86
CA LYS A 246 -8.76 10.63 23.07
C LYS A 246 -9.64 9.47 22.66
N GLN A 247 -10.95 9.52 22.89
CA GLN A 247 -11.85 8.41 22.51
C GLN A 247 -11.93 8.25 20.98
N LEU A 248 -12.03 9.35 20.23
CA LEU A 248 -12.05 9.33 18.76
C LEU A 248 -10.72 8.83 18.20
N LEU A 249 -9.61 9.32 18.75
CA LEU A 249 -8.26 8.87 18.37
C LEU A 249 -8.04 7.38 18.66
N ARG A 250 -8.54 6.86 19.79
CA ARG A 250 -8.46 5.42 20.11
C ARG A 250 -9.25 4.55 19.14
N ARG A 251 -10.41 5.01 18.65
CA ARG A 251 -11.18 4.28 17.63
C ARG A 251 -10.40 4.19 16.32
N ALA A 252 -9.78 5.28 15.88
CA ALA A 252 -8.90 5.28 14.72
C ALA A 252 -7.68 4.38 14.93
N LEU A 253 -7.14 4.34 16.16
CA LEU A 253 -5.97 3.51 16.48
C LEU A 253 -6.25 2.03 16.26
N THR A 254 -7.41 1.51 16.66
CA THR A 254 -7.76 0.10 16.43
C THR A 254 -7.67 -0.28 14.96
N THR A 255 -8.24 0.54 14.06
CA THR A 255 -8.17 0.31 12.61
C THR A 255 -6.73 0.37 12.09
N VAL A 256 -5.97 1.38 12.51
CA VAL A 256 -4.60 1.60 12.03
C VAL A 256 -3.63 0.57 12.56
N SER A 257 -3.80 0.08 13.79
CA SER A 257 -2.98 -0.99 14.36
C SER A 257 -3.17 -2.30 13.57
N GLN A 258 -4.40 -2.66 13.23
CA GLN A 258 -4.66 -3.83 12.39
C GLN A 258 -4.00 -3.68 11.00
N ALA A 259 -4.10 -2.50 10.39
CA ALA A 259 -3.43 -2.24 9.12
C ALA A 259 -1.90 -2.32 9.25
N ALA A 260 -1.30 -1.84 10.34
CA ALA A 260 0.14 -1.90 10.56
C ALA A 260 0.66 -3.34 10.72
N GLU A 261 -0.15 -4.25 11.24
CA GLU A 261 0.14 -5.68 11.29
C GLU A 261 0.03 -6.34 9.92
N ASN A 262 -1.01 -6.01 9.15
CA ASN A 262 -1.27 -6.61 7.84
C ASN A 262 -0.34 -6.09 6.73
N PHE A 263 0.18 -4.86 6.87
CA PHE A 263 1.06 -4.21 5.89
C PHE A 263 2.36 -3.77 6.54
N ASP A 264 3.12 -4.75 7.04
CA ASP A 264 4.37 -4.56 7.75
C ASP A 264 5.47 -3.87 6.92
N HIS A 265 5.40 -3.93 5.59
CA HIS A 265 6.32 -3.24 4.67
C HIS A 265 5.88 -1.81 4.28
N SER A 266 4.68 -1.37 4.69
CA SER A 266 4.17 -0.03 4.38
C SER A 266 4.71 1.03 5.34
N LEU A 267 5.57 1.91 4.83
CA LEU A 267 6.07 3.04 5.61
C LEU A 267 4.99 4.09 5.92
N MET A 268 3.98 4.23 5.06
CA MET A 268 2.89 5.19 5.28
C MET A 268 1.98 4.75 6.41
N VAL A 269 1.59 3.46 6.43
CA VAL A 269 0.81 2.89 7.54
C VAL A 269 1.59 2.97 8.84
N ALA A 270 2.89 2.62 8.83
CA ALA A 270 3.73 2.70 10.01
C ALA A 270 3.88 4.14 10.56
N LEU A 271 4.07 5.12 9.66
CA LEU A 271 4.14 6.53 10.05
C LEU A 271 2.82 7.02 10.66
N PHE A 272 1.69 6.63 10.08
CA PHE A 272 0.37 7.00 10.61
C PHE A 272 0.15 6.36 11.99
N HIS A 273 0.45 5.07 12.12
CA HIS A 273 0.36 4.33 13.38
C HIS A 273 1.22 4.99 14.48
N ALA A 274 2.49 5.26 14.20
CA ALA A 274 3.41 5.88 15.15
C ALA A 274 2.95 7.29 15.57
N LYS A 275 2.47 8.12 14.63
CA LYS A 275 1.93 9.45 14.94
C LYS A 275 0.69 9.38 15.83
N LEU A 276 -0.21 8.44 15.55
CA LEU A 276 -1.43 8.27 16.33
C LEU A 276 -1.14 7.77 17.75
N LEU A 277 -0.20 6.83 17.90
CA LEU A 277 0.32 6.40 19.20
C LEU A 277 0.94 7.55 19.98
N PHE A 278 1.74 8.40 19.31
CA PHE A 278 2.37 9.57 19.92
C PHE A 278 1.33 10.56 20.48
N VAL A 279 0.31 10.91 19.68
CA VAL A 279 -0.76 11.84 20.10
C VAL A 279 -1.63 11.27 21.23
N LEU A 280 -1.68 9.94 21.36
CA LEU A 280 -2.37 9.24 22.45
C LEU A 280 -1.51 9.05 23.71
N ASP A 281 -0.34 9.67 23.78
CA ASP A 281 0.64 9.55 24.87
C ASP A 281 1.25 8.13 25.02
N ASN A 282 1.07 7.25 24.01
CA ASN A 282 1.64 5.91 24.00
C ASN A 282 3.08 5.93 23.45
N PHE A 283 3.96 6.67 24.12
CA PHE A 283 5.31 6.98 23.63
C PHE A 283 6.17 5.74 23.38
N ASP A 284 6.15 4.74 24.26
CA ASP A 284 6.94 3.51 24.09
C ASP A 284 6.51 2.73 22.84
N ALA A 285 5.20 2.67 22.57
CA ALA A 285 4.68 2.00 21.39
C ALA A 285 5.00 2.79 20.12
N ALA A 286 4.87 4.11 20.16
CA ALA A 286 5.26 4.99 19.04
C ALA A 286 6.75 4.84 18.70
N GLU A 287 7.61 4.77 19.73
CA GLU A 287 9.04 4.59 19.56
C GLU A 287 9.38 3.23 18.93
N ARG A 288 8.77 2.15 19.43
CA ARG A 288 8.93 0.80 18.87
C ARG A 288 8.51 0.76 17.40
N GLU A 289 7.38 1.36 17.06
CA GLU A 289 6.87 1.40 15.69
C GLU A 289 7.80 2.19 14.76
N CYS A 290 8.29 3.36 15.20
CA CYS A 290 9.29 4.12 14.47
C CYS A 290 10.56 3.31 14.19
N ARG A 291 11.10 2.62 15.20
CA ARG A 291 12.31 1.80 15.04
C ARG A 291 12.06 0.59 14.15
N ARG A 292 10.91 -0.08 14.26
CA ARG A 292 10.49 -1.16 13.36
C ARG A 292 10.48 -0.69 11.91
N ALA A 293 9.78 0.41 11.64
CA ALA A 293 9.65 0.97 10.29
C ALA A 293 11.00 1.40 9.69
N LEU A 294 11.91 1.96 10.50
CA LEU A 294 13.25 2.33 10.05
C LEU A 294 14.13 1.13 9.67
N ARG A 295 13.86 -0.06 10.24
CA ARG A 295 14.57 -1.31 9.95
C ARG A 295 14.06 -2.03 8.70
N ILE A 296 12.99 -1.57 8.07
CA ILE A 296 12.51 -2.14 6.81
C ILE A 296 13.56 -1.87 5.73
N GLU A 297 14.17 -2.93 5.22
CA GLU A 297 15.23 -2.88 4.20
C GLU A 297 14.65 -2.56 2.82
N THR A 298 13.57 -3.23 2.44
CA THR A 298 12.87 -3.10 1.15
C THR A 298 11.43 -2.64 1.36
N PRO A 299 11.19 -1.38 1.71
CA PRO A 299 9.84 -0.86 1.91
C PRO A 299 9.09 -0.74 0.57
N ASN A 300 7.77 -0.84 0.61
CA ASN A 300 6.92 -0.47 -0.52
C ASN A 300 7.09 1.02 -0.82
N ASP A 301 6.91 1.42 -2.09
CA ASP A 301 6.93 2.82 -2.47
C ASP A 301 5.80 3.57 -1.73
N PRO A 302 6.12 4.60 -0.93
CA PRO A 302 5.11 5.33 -0.18
C PRO A 302 3.98 5.93 -1.03
N LYS A 303 4.22 6.23 -2.32
CA LYS A 303 3.18 6.70 -3.25
C LYS A 303 2.04 5.69 -3.41
N TRP A 304 2.31 4.41 -3.18
CA TRP A 304 1.31 3.36 -3.33
C TRP A 304 0.35 3.28 -2.16
N ASP A 305 0.72 3.86 -1.02
CA ASP A 305 -0.01 3.71 0.25
C ASP A 305 -0.48 5.05 0.83
N ASP A 306 0.00 6.17 0.30
CA ASP A 306 -0.28 7.49 0.82
C ASP A 306 -1.74 7.94 0.62
N ILE A 307 -2.23 8.78 1.52
CA ILE A 307 -3.54 9.41 1.37
C ILE A 307 -3.33 10.93 1.37
N PRO A 308 -3.72 11.65 0.31
CA PRO A 308 -3.71 13.12 0.30
C PRO A 308 -4.47 13.67 1.52
N PRO A 309 -4.01 14.75 2.18
CA PRO A 309 -2.87 15.62 1.84
C PRO A 309 -1.51 15.12 2.36
N MET A 310 -1.43 13.94 2.97
CA MET A 310 -0.20 13.40 3.57
C MET A 310 0.68 12.64 2.56
N ALA A 311 0.57 13.00 1.28
CA ALA A 311 1.34 12.37 0.21
C ALA A 311 2.84 12.42 0.49
N ALA A 312 3.53 11.32 0.19
CA ALA A 312 4.97 11.28 0.39
C ALA A 312 5.66 12.16 -0.67
N LEU A 313 6.49 13.11 -0.22
CA LEU A 313 7.19 14.02 -1.13
C LEU A 313 8.43 13.34 -1.73
N GLY A 314 8.59 13.44 -3.06
CA GLY A 314 9.76 12.94 -3.77
C GLY A 314 9.42 12.54 -5.21
N ALA A 315 10.35 12.79 -6.14
CA ALA A 315 10.17 12.47 -7.55
C ALA A 315 10.16 10.95 -7.81
N ASP A 316 11.06 10.23 -7.15
CA ASP A 316 11.23 8.77 -7.24
C ASP A 316 10.93 8.06 -5.91
N SER A 317 10.93 6.72 -5.96
CA SER A 317 10.63 5.87 -4.80
C SER A 317 11.62 6.11 -3.64
N ASP A 318 12.92 6.19 -3.94
CA ASP A 318 13.97 6.38 -2.92
C ASP A 318 13.85 7.72 -2.19
N ALA A 319 13.50 8.78 -2.91
CA ALA A 319 13.24 10.09 -2.36
C ALA A 319 12.02 10.07 -1.42
N ARG A 320 10.93 9.40 -1.83
CA ARG A 320 9.72 9.24 -1.00
C ARG A 320 10.00 8.39 0.24
N VAL A 321 10.69 7.26 0.10
CA VAL A 321 11.13 6.42 1.22
C VAL A 321 11.99 7.22 2.20
N SER A 322 12.96 7.99 1.67
CA SER A 322 13.83 8.84 2.48
C SER A 322 13.06 9.93 3.23
N TYR A 323 12.07 10.54 2.58
CA TYR A 323 11.17 11.52 3.20
C TYR A 323 10.42 10.91 4.38
N VAL A 324 9.77 9.75 4.19
CA VAL A 324 9.01 9.08 5.26
C VAL A 324 9.92 8.63 6.40
N LYS A 325 11.09 8.03 6.10
CA LYS A 325 12.09 7.66 7.11
C LYS A 325 12.61 8.90 7.87
N LYS A 326 12.73 10.06 7.23
CA LYS A 326 13.07 11.33 7.92
C LYS A 326 11.97 11.74 8.90
N GLN A 327 10.69 11.63 8.52
CA GLN A 327 9.56 11.92 9.41
C GLN A 327 9.55 11.01 10.64
N LEU A 328 9.82 9.71 10.47
CA LEU A 328 9.95 8.76 11.59
C LEU A 328 11.09 9.16 12.55
N ARG A 329 12.25 9.56 12.03
CA ARG A 329 13.37 10.06 12.87
C ARG A 329 13.03 11.36 13.60
N VAL A 330 12.27 12.25 12.96
CA VAL A 330 11.77 13.48 13.62
C VAL A 330 10.85 13.11 14.78
N LEU A 331 9.94 12.16 14.58
CA LEU A 331 9.04 11.69 15.63
C LEU A 331 9.79 11.05 16.81
N LEU A 332 10.84 10.26 16.54
CA LEU A 332 11.73 9.74 17.59
C LEU A 332 12.36 10.86 18.42
N LYS A 333 12.84 11.94 17.78
CA LYS A 333 13.38 13.10 18.49
C LYS A 333 12.31 13.80 19.34
N GLN A 334 11.08 13.91 18.83
CA GLN A 334 9.97 14.51 19.58
C GLN A 334 9.62 13.69 20.82
N ILE A 335 9.60 12.35 20.74
CA ILE A 335 9.41 11.46 21.89
C ILE A 335 10.47 11.74 22.97
N ILE A 336 11.74 11.85 22.58
CA ILE A 336 12.84 12.15 23.50
C ILE A 336 12.65 13.53 24.17
N VAL A 337 12.25 14.55 23.40
CA VAL A 337 12.00 15.90 23.93
C VAL A 337 10.85 15.89 24.94
N VAL A 338 9.74 15.22 24.64
CA VAL A 338 8.60 15.10 25.56
C VAL A 338 9.04 14.41 26.86
N ALA A 339 9.79 13.32 26.77
CA ALA A 339 10.33 12.63 27.93
C ALA A 339 11.25 13.53 28.78
N ALA A 340 12.12 14.32 28.15
CA ALA A 340 13.02 15.25 28.83
C ALA A 340 12.25 16.41 29.52
N LEU A 341 11.20 16.94 28.88
CA LEU A 341 10.32 17.97 29.45
C LEU A 341 9.53 17.42 30.64
N TYR A 342 8.95 16.23 30.51
CA TYR A 342 8.26 15.55 31.60
C TYR A 342 9.21 15.33 32.78
N TRP A 343 10.40 14.78 32.53
CA TRP A 343 11.44 14.61 33.55
C TRP A 343 11.81 15.92 34.24
N SER A 344 11.97 17.00 33.48
CA SER A 344 12.30 18.33 34.02
C SER A 344 11.16 18.92 34.86
N SER A 345 9.90 18.62 34.53
CA SER A 345 8.71 19.06 35.27
C SER A 345 8.52 18.31 36.61
N MET A 346 9.09 17.11 36.75
CA MET A 346 9.04 16.33 37.99
C MET A 346 9.83 16.95 39.16
N LYS A 347 10.57 18.06 38.95
CA LYS A 347 11.31 18.77 40.00
C LYS A 347 10.46 19.25 41.19
N ASN A 348 9.13 19.33 41.02
CA ASN A 348 8.21 19.84 42.05
C ASN A 348 7.23 18.79 42.62
N ALA A 349 7.23 17.55 42.12
CA ALA A 349 6.50 16.43 42.75
C ALA A 349 7.44 15.69 43.71
N PRO A 350 6.99 15.10 44.83
CA PRO A 350 7.87 14.36 45.73
C PRO A 350 8.62 13.28 44.94
N GLN A 351 9.91 13.52 44.72
CA GLN A 351 10.80 12.92 43.72
C GLN A 351 10.97 11.40 43.80
N GLY A 352 10.37 10.71 44.76
CA GLY A 352 10.75 9.35 45.14
C GLY A 352 9.72 8.24 44.94
N GLN A 353 8.46 8.54 44.58
CA GLN A 353 7.40 7.52 44.67
C GLN A 353 6.97 6.85 43.35
N ARG A 354 7.34 7.38 42.17
CA ARG A 354 6.85 6.83 40.88
C ARG A 354 7.90 6.37 39.87
N VAL A 355 9.18 6.68 40.06
CA VAL A 355 10.28 6.08 39.29
C VAL A 355 11.01 5.12 40.21
N VAL A 356 10.68 3.83 40.13
CA VAL A 356 11.03 2.79 41.12
C VAL A 356 12.44 2.22 40.91
N SER A 357 13.32 2.92 40.17
CA SER A 357 14.61 2.42 39.65
C SER A 357 14.46 1.35 38.55
N VAL A 358 15.42 1.30 37.63
CA VAL A 358 15.56 0.27 36.59
C VAL A 358 16.93 -0.36 36.76
N THR A 359 17.04 -1.69 36.70
CA THR A 359 18.33 -2.36 36.82
C THR A 359 19.17 -2.10 35.56
N VAL A 360 20.49 -2.05 35.74
CA VAL A 360 21.43 -1.86 34.62
C VAL A 360 21.30 -2.99 33.59
N ASP A 361 21.00 -4.21 34.03
CA ASP A 361 20.79 -5.37 33.16
C ASP A 361 19.54 -5.22 32.28
N THR A 362 18.43 -4.72 32.85
CA THR A 362 17.21 -4.43 32.07
C THR A 362 17.43 -3.32 31.06
N LEU A 363 18.18 -2.27 31.44
CA LEU A 363 18.54 -1.19 30.52
C LEU A 363 19.46 -1.70 29.39
N HIS A 364 20.46 -2.52 29.73
CA HIS A 364 21.36 -3.11 28.76
C HIS A 364 20.62 -4.02 27.77
N ALA A 365 19.77 -4.94 28.27
CA ALA A 365 18.99 -5.85 27.43
C ALA A 365 18.04 -5.10 26.48
N HIS A 366 17.45 -4.00 26.95
CA HIS A 366 16.62 -3.13 26.10
C HIS A 366 17.44 -2.55 24.94
N TYR A 367 18.59 -1.94 25.24
CA TYR A 367 19.44 -1.32 24.22
C TYR A 367 20.12 -2.32 23.29
N ASP A 368 20.43 -3.54 23.76
CA ASP A 368 21.07 -4.57 22.94
C ASP A 368 20.24 -4.93 21.69
N GLY A 369 18.90 -4.90 21.80
CA GLY A 369 17.98 -5.16 20.69
C GLY A 369 17.64 -3.95 19.78
N ILE A 370 18.04 -2.73 20.14
CA ILE A 370 17.60 -1.49 19.43
C ILE A 370 18.75 -0.55 19.05
N ASP A 371 19.83 -0.50 19.82
CA ASP A 371 21.00 0.36 19.59
C ASP A 371 22.25 -0.28 20.24
N LYS A 372 23.01 -1.01 19.41
CA LYS A 372 24.23 -1.70 19.84
C LYS A 372 25.31 -0.77 20.38
N SER A 373 25.33 0.51 19.96
CA SER A 373 26.29 1.49 20.47
C SER A 373 25.95 1.86 21.91
N ALA A 374 24.67 2.15 22.18
CA ALA A 374 24.20 2.43 23.53
C ALA A 374 24.38 1.22 24.47
N ALA A 375 24.07 0.01 23.99
CA ALA A 375 24.30 -1.23 24.75
C ALA A 375 25.78 -1.38 25.13
N LYS A 376 26.68 -1.16 24.18
CA LYS A 376 28.13 -1.19 24.42
C LYS A 376 28.55 -0.14 25.45
N THR A 377 28.04 1.09 25.37
CA THR A 377 28.32 2.13 26.38
C THR A 377 27.88 1.71 27.77
N ILE A 378 26.70 1.11 27.91
CA ILE A 378 26.20 0.60 29.19
C ILE A 378 27.09 -0.54 29.70
N SER A 379 27.48 -1.47 28.83
CA SER A 379 28.41 -2.56 29.14
C SER A 379 29.77 -2.03 29.63
N ASP A 380 30.35 -1.06 28.92
CA ASP A 380 31.64 -0.47 29.25
C ASP A 380 31.58 0.29 30.57
N ALA A 381 30.50 1.05 30.82
CA ALA A 381 30.26 1.74 32.08
C ALA A 381 30.07 0.76 33.26
N THR A 382 29.34 -0.34 33.03
CA THR A 382 29.13 -1.39 34.04
C THR A 382 30.45 -2.10 34.37
N ARG A 383 31.26 -2.39 33.35
CA ARG A 383 32.60 -2.97 33.51
C ARG A 383 33.53 -2.02 34.28
N PHE A 384 33.49 -0.74 33.95
CA PHE A 384 34.26 0.28 34.66
C PHE A 384 33.88 0.32 36.14
N LEU A 385 32.58 0.37 36.46
CA LEU A 385 32.11 0.35 37.84
C LEU A 385 32.56 -0.91 38.59
N LYS A 386 32.41 -2.10 37.98
CA LYS A 386 32.84 -3.36 38.59
C LYS A 386 34.35 -3.38 38.87
N ASN A 387 35.15 -2.75 38.02
CA ASN A 387 36.60 -2.75 38.14
C ASN A 387 37.13 -1.66 39.08
N GLN A 388 36.43 -0.52 39.19
CA GLN A 388 36.91 0.67 39.90
C GLN A 388 36.11 0.98 41.17
N GLU A 389 35.03 0.23 41.44
CA GLU A 389 34.06 0.46 42.52
C GLU A 389 33.50 1.89 42.58
N SER A 390 33.64 2.65 41.49
CA SER A 390 33.34 4.07 41.43
C SER A 390 32.89 4.48 40.03
N TRP A 391 31.91 5.39 39.98
CA TRP A 391 31.45 6.06 38.76
C TRP A 391 32.26 7.33 38.43
N SER A 392 33.06 7.80 39.37
CA SER A 392 33.85 9.01 39.17
C SER A 392 35.06 8.65 38.30
N SER A 393 35.07 9.17 37.08
CA SER A 393 36.08 8.85 36.09
C SER A 393 37.51 9.25 36.51
N TRP A 394 37.70 10.01 37.58
CA TRP A 394 39.01 10.38 38.12
C TRP A 394 38.93 10.71 39.62
N ILE A 395 39.35 9.79 40.49
CA ILE A 395 39.90 10.16 41.80
C ILE A 395 41.40 9.86 41.72
N CYS A 396 42.22 10.90 41.61
CA CYS A 396 43.67 10.74 41.78
C CYS A 396 43.91 10.26 43.22
N LEU A 397 44.34 9.02 43.41
CA LEU A 397 44.61 8.41 44.72
C LEU A 397 45.84 9.00 45.45
N ASN A 398 46.47 10.04 44.87
CA ASN A 398 47.66 10.66 45.41
C ASN A 398 47.28 11.96 46.13
N SER A 399 47.61 12.08 47.42
CA SER A 399 47.26 13.20 48.32
C SER A 399 47.86 14.57 47.94
N ARG A 400 48.50 14.68 46.76
CA ARG A 400 49.02 15.93 46.18
C ARG A 400 48.15 16.48 45.04
N CYS A 401 47.05 15.81 44.72
CA CYS A 401 46.13 16.18 43.64
C CYS A 401 44.94 17.04 44.12
N ASP A 402 45.09 17.87 45.14
CA ASP A 402 44.03 18.80 45.51
C ASP A 402 43.90 19.91 44.44
N GLY A 403 42.78 19.88 43.72
CA GLY A 403 42.20 21.08 43.14
C GLY A 403 42.70 21.56 41.78
N LYS A 404 43.37 20.75 40.95
CA LYS A 404 43.63 21.14 39.55
C LYS A 404 42.60 20.53 38.59
N LYS A 405 41.60 21.35 38.21
CA LYS A 405 40.74 21.07 37.06
C LYS A 405 41.62 21.00 35.81
N PHE A 406 41.66 19.84 35.15
CA PHE A 406 42.31 19.72 33.85
C PHE A 406 41.39 20.28 32.76
N GLN A 407 41.91 21.24 31.99
CA GLN A 407 41.28 21.74 30.78
C GLN A 407 41.15 20.59 29.77
N THR A 408 39.94 20.40 29.25
CA THR A 408 39.61 19.40 28.25
C THR A 408 40.39 19.68 26.96
N LEU A 409 41.35 18.82 26.61
CA LEU A 409 41.97 18.83 25.29
C LEU A 409 40.99 18.23 24.28
N VAL A 410 40.47 19.05 23.37
CA VAL A 410 39.71 18.61 22.20
C VAL A 410 40.70 18.12 21.14
N ARG A 411 40.47 16.93 20.60
CA ARG A 411 41.32 16.28 19.59
C ARG A 411 40.92 16.76 18.19
N SER A 412 41.76 17.54 17.51
CA SER A 412 41.65 17.81 16.07
C SER A 412 42.95 17.41 15.37
N GLY A 413 43.00 16.20 14.78
CA GLY A 413 44.21 15.71 14.11
C GLY A 413 45.42 15.54 15.03
N ASN A 414 46.59 15.23 14.45
CA ASN A 414 47.80 14.76 15.14
C ASN A 414 48.61 15.84 15.90
N THR A 415 48.00 16.95 16.33
CA THR A 415 48.66 17.98 17.14
C THR A 415 47.69 18.65 18.10
N TYR A 416 48.15 18.92 19.33
CA TYR A 416 47.38 19.61 20.38
C TYR A 416 47.68 21.11 20.36
N ALA A 417 46.64 21.95 20.39
CA ALA A 417 46.75 23.39 20.65
C ALA A 417 45.68 23.79 21.68
N ALA A 418 46.07 24.63 22.65
CA ALA A 418 45.16 25.19 23.65
C ALA A 418 44.60 26.53 23.13
N SER A 419 43.28 26.70 23.15
CA SER A 419 42.63 27.98 22.93
C SER A 419 41.74 28.36 24.12
N THR A 420 41.92 29.58 24.57
CA THR A 420 41.27 30.20 25.74
C THR A 420 40.15 31.11 25.24
N GLU A 421 38.91 30.95 25.71
CA GLU A 421 37.94 32.04 25.67
C GLU A 421 37.33 32.28 27.05
N MET A 422 37.34 33.58 27.38
CA MET A 422 37.12 34.20 28.66
C MET A 422 35.64 34.31 29.01
N SER A 423 35.31 34.06 30.28
CA SER A 423 34.13 34.60 30.92
C SER A 423 34.56 35.76 31.81
N SER A 424 34.12 36.98 31.50
CA SER A 424 33.83 38.04 32.46
C SER A 424 32.36 38.40 32.23
N GLY A 425 31.45 38.29 33.18
CA GLY A 425 31.56 38.81 34.55
C GLY A 425 30.90 40.19 34.60
N GLY A 426 29.63 40.29 34.19
CA GLY A 426 28.81 41.49 34.35
C GLY A 426 28.32 41.60 35.79
N SER A 427 28.98 42.45 36.57
CA SER A 427 28.44 43.02 37.80
C SER A 427 27.60 44.24 37.43
N CYS A 428 26.34 44.29 37.84
CA CYS A 428 25.51 45.48 37.75
C CYS A 428 24.83 45.71 39.10
N SER A 429 25.36 46.70 39.84
CA SER A 429 24.68 47.35 40.95
C SER A 429 25.24 48.76 41.10
N HIS A 430 24.46 49.77 40.68
CA HIS A 430 24.24 51.06 41.35
C HIS A 430 23.45 52.01 40.44
N LEU A 431 22.12 52.00 40.57
CA LEU A 431 21.21 53.11 40.93
C LEU A 431 19.76 52.69 40.65
#